data_AF-A0A7X7DQV0-F1
#
_entry.id   AF-A0A7X7DQV0-F1
#
_cell.length_a   1.000
_cell.length_b   1.000
_cell.length_c   1.000
_cell.angle_alpha   90.00
_cell.angle_beta   90.00
_cell.angle_gamma   90.00
#
_symmetry.space_group_name_H-M   'P 1'
#
loop_
_entity.id
_entity.type
_entity.pdbx_description
1 polymer ?
#
loop_
_entity_poly.entity_id
_entity_poly.type
_entity_poly.pdbx_seq_one_letter_code
_entity_poly.pdbx_strand_id
1 'polypeptide(L)'
;MNVTKTILAGLVAVSSVFALPTLQLDISGGVYNGSTETVVNTSNQFDLIALLNSSDYTGTYYISMAVTPTISMSADIGSFDFNGTPVSIADMHYGTPPVALAEVGELPTHGIFPTYFYEYAFSFSGDRALPYNVENNPGSLMVDPAGTLYYQAFTVDVSALNPNYGIHFDLYNEELKNNKSKLGFAPFSHDAEASYITKDVPEPATLSLFGMGLLALGSIGLFRRRR
;
A
#
# COMPACT_ATOMS: atom_id res chain seq x y z
N MET A 1 -57.30 -33.59 15.23
CA MET A 1 -56.49 -32.67 16.04
C MET A 1 -55.15 -32.51 15.31
N ASN A 2 -55.03 -31.49 14.47
CA ASN A 2 -53.88 -31.31 13.57
C ASN A 2 -52.87 -30.38 14.24
N VAL A 3 -51.69 -30.91 14.56
CA VAL A 3 -50.57 -30.15 15.13
C VAL A 3 -49.69 -29.67 13.98
N THR A 4 -49.83 -28.40 13.61
CA THR A 4 -48.98 -27.73 12.64
C THR A 4 -47.61 -27.47 13.29
N LYS A 5 -46.56 -28.14 12.81
CA LYS A 5 -45.17 -27.88 13.24
C LYS A 5 -44.62 -26.68 12.47
N THR A 6 -44.42 -25.57 13.15
CA THR A 6 -43.69 -24.41 12.62
C THR A 6 -42.19 -24.71 12.68
N ILE A 7 -41.54 -24.82 11.53
CA ILE A 7 -40.07 -24.88 11.43
C ILE A 7 -39.56 -23.44 11.41
N LEU A 8 -38.88 -23.02 12.47
CA LEU A 8 -38.20 -21.74 12.54
C LEU A 8 -36.81 -21.90 11.91
N ALA A 9 -36.62 -21.41 10.68
CA ALA A 9 -35.31 -21.37 10.03
C ALA A 9 -34.49 -20.23 10.64
N GLY A 10 -33.49 -20.56 11.46
CA GLY A 10 -32.56 -19.60 12.03
C GLY A 10 -31.55 -19.11 10.99
N LEU A 11 -31.61 -17.83 10.65
CA LEU A 11 -30.62 -17.16 9.80
C LEU A 11 -29.37 -16.92 10.66
N VAL A 12 -28.34 -17.75 10.51
CA VAL A 12 -27.04 -17.52 11.15
C VAL A 12 -26.38 -16.34 10.45
N ALA A 13 -26.25 -15.22 11.15
CA ALA A 13 -25.45 -14.09 10.69
C ALA A 13 -23.98 -14.54 10.66
N VAL A 14 -23.45 -14.75 9.45
CA VAL A 14 -22.04 -15.07 9.26
C VAL A 14 -21.29 -13.74 9.38
N SER A 15 -20.50 -13.57 10.44
CA SER A 15 -19.57 -12.45 10.53
C SER A 15 -18.52 -12.60 9.43
N SER A 16 -18.33 -11.58 8.61
CA SER A 16 -17.25 -11.52 7.63
C SER A 16 -15.91 -11.65 8.36
N VAL A 17 -15.21 -12.76 8.15
CA VAL A 17 -13.82 -12.92 8.56
C VAL A 17 -12.97 -12.48 7.37
N PHE A 18 -12.41 -11.28 7.44
CA PHE A 18 -11.39 -10.85 6.48
C PHE A 18 -10.07 -11.52 6.85
N ALA A 19 -9.49 -12.28 5.92
CA ALA A 19 -8.11 -12.75 6.05
C ALA A 19 -7.17 -11.55 5.83
N LEU A 20 -6.91 -10.80 6.90
CA LEU A 20 -5.99 -9.67 6.85
C LEU A 20 -4.55 -10.17 7.04
N PRO A 21 -3.63 -9.83 6.11
CA PRO A 21 -2.21 -10.11 6.31
C PRO A 21 -1.69 -9.51 7.61
N THR A 22 -0.66 -10.15 8.17
CA THR A 22 0.01 -9.65 9.38
C THR A 22 0.66 -8.29 9.13
N LEU A 23 1.32 -8.11 8.00
CA LEU A 23 1.93 -6.85 7.58
C LEU A 23 1.34 -6.44 6.23
N GLN A 24 1.08 -5.14 6.07
CA GLN A 24 0.63 -4.53 4.81
C GLN A 24 1.21 -3.11 4.71
N LEU A 25 1.46 -2.64 3.50
CA LEU A 25 1.72 -1.25 3.14
C LEU A 25 0.55 -0.69 2.35
N ASP A 26 0.26 0.59 2.57
CA ASP A 26 -0.73 1.35 1.84
C ASP A 26 -0.19 2.75 1.55
N ILE A 27 -0.77 3.43 0.56
CA ILE A 27 -0.48 4.83 0.27
C ILE A 27 -1.77 5.62 0.44
N SER A 28 -1.72 6.70 1.21
CA SER A 28 -2.84 7.63 1.34
C SER A 28 -3.22 8.19 -0.04
N GLY A 29 -4.47 7.98 -0.46
CA GLY A 29 -4.95 8.35 -1.80
C GLY A 29 -4.36 7.50 -2.94
N GLY A 30 -3.66 6.40 -2.64
CA GLY A 30 -3.12 5.47 -3.60
C GLY A 30 -4.18 4.60 -4.27
N VAL A 31 -3.78 3.92 -5.34
CA VAL A 31 -4.65 2.99 -6.10
C VAL A 31 -3.96 1.63 -6.21
N TYR A 32 -4.71 0.56 -6.00
CA TYR A 32 -4.18 -0.79 -6.17
C TYR A 32 -4.05 -1.14 -7.66
N ASN A 33 -2.86 -1.56 -8.08
CA ASN A 33 -2.58 -2.01 -9.43
C ASN A 33 -2.53 -3.54 -9.46
N GLY A 34 -3.61 -4.18 -9.91
CA GLY A 34 -3.69 -5.64 -9.99
C GLY A 34 -2.75 -6.32 -11.02
N SER A 35 -1.98 -5.57 -11.82
CA SER A 35 -0.96 -6.15 -12.71
C SER A 35 0.38 -6.32 -12.02
N THR A 36 0.73 -5.38 -11.14
CA THR A 36 1.96 -5.41 -10.34
C THR A 36 1.70 -5.82 -8.89
N GLU A 37 0.43 -6.02 -8.54
CA GLU A 37 -0.06 -6.40 -7.21
C GLU A 37 0.40 -5.42 -6.10
N THR A 38 0.49 -4.12 -6.38
CA THR A 38 1.00 -3.10 -5.44
C THR A 38 0.09 -1.88 -5.37
N VAL A 39 0.12 -1.12 -4.27
CA VAL A 39 -0.49 0.21 -4.22
C VAL A 39 0.44 1.25 -4.82
N VAL A 40 -0.04 1.97 -5.82
CA VAL A 40 0.72 3.04 -6.48
C VAL A 40 0.29 4.43 -6.02
N ASN A 41 1.24 5.33 -5.90
CA ASN A 41 0.99 6.73 -5.57
C ASN A 41 0.21 7.46 -6.70
N THR A 42 -0.62 8.42 -6.32
CA THR A 42 -1.34 9.31 -7.26
C THR A 42 -0.87 10.77 -7.18
N SER A 43 0.01 11.08 -6.23
CA SER A 43 0.61 12.38 -5.96
C SER A 43 2.12 12.22 -5.72
N ASN A 44 2.89 13.28 -5.97
CA ASN A 44 4.33 13.29 -5.66
C ASN A 44 4.63 13.35 -4.16
N GLN A 45 3.70 13.90 -3.38
CA GLN A 45 3.76 13.88 -1.91
C GLN A 45 2.57 13.08 -1.37
N PHE A 46 2.85 12.12 -0.49
CA PHE A 46 1.86 11.23 0.09
C PHE A 46 2.35 10.67 1.43
N ASP A 47 1.44 10.07 2.19
CA ASP A 47 1.79 9.27 3.36
C ASP A 47 1.83 7.79 2.98
N LEU A 48 2.98 7.16 3.21
CA LEU A 48 3.14 5.70 3.21
C LEU A 48 2.71 5.18 4.58
N ILE A 49 1.84 4.18 4.59
CA ILE A 49 1.19 3.68 5.81
C ILE A 49 1.60 2.22 6.01
N ALA A 50 2.39 1.95 7.04
CA ALA A 50 2.63 0.59 7.51
C ALA A 50 1.47 0.14 8.40
N LEU A 51 0.99 -1.08 8.20
CA LEU A 51 -0.12 -1.67 8.93
C LEU A 51 0.31 -3.01 9.55
N LEU A 52 -0.12 -3.25 10.78
CA LEU A 52 0.16 -4.48 11.51
C LEU A 52 -1.13 -5.07 12.09
N ASN A 53 -1.46 -6.28 11.66
CA ASN A 53 -2.53 -7.10 12.21
C ASN A 53 -1.96 -8.10 13.23
N SER A 54 -1.69 -7.61 14.44
CA SER A 54 -1.14 -8.39 15.54
C SER A 54 -1.70 -7.86 16.87
N SER A 55 -1.73 -8.72 17.89
CA SER A 55 -2.02 -8.29 19.26
C SER A 55 -0.82 -7.61 19.94
N ASP A 56 0.38 -7.82 19.40
CA ASP A 56 1.64 -7.25 19.87
C ASP A 56 2.25 -6.39 18.76
N TYR A 57 2.45 -5.11 19.07
CA TYR A 57 3.03 -4.10 18.17
C TYR A 57 4.48 -3.76 18.54
N THR A 58 5.01 -4.41 19.57
CA THR A 58 6.39 -4.20 20.00
C THR A 58 7.37 -4.88 19.05
N GLY A 59 8.57 -4.32 18.96
CA GLY A 59 9.62 -4.82 18.07
C GLY A 59 10.14 -3.76 17.11
N THR A 60 11.07 -4.18 16.27
CA THR A 60 11.67 -3.36 15.23
C THR A 60 11.19 -3.87 13.87
N TYR A 61 10.70 -2.92 13.09
CA TYR A 61 10.19 -3.11 11.74
C TYR A 61 11.04 -2.28 10.80
N TYR A 62 11.00 -2.63 9.52
CA TYR A 62 11.83 -2.00 8.51
C TYR A 62 11.00 -1.72 7.27
N ILE A 63 11.21 -0.54 6.71
CA ILE A 63 10.81 -0.23 5.35
C ILE A 63 12.06 -0.28 4.48
N SER A 64 12.07 -1.17 3.50
CA SER A 64 13.05 -1.15 2.41
C SER A 64 12.52 -0.25 1.29
N MET A 65 13.35 0.67 0.83
CA MET A 65 13.05 1.61 -0.25
C MET A 65 14.01 1.35 -1.41
N ALA A 66 13.54 0.64 -2.42
CA ALA A 66 14.36 0.06 -3.47
C ALA A 66 14.10 0.72 -4.83
N VAL A 67 15.16 1.03 -5.58
CA VAL A 67 15.05 1.71 -6.88
C VAL A 67 14.43 0.78 -7.92
N THR A 68 13.35 1.26 -8.55
CA THR A 68 12.71 0.66 -9.73
C THR A 68 12.84 1.60 -10.95
N PRO A 69 13.07 1.11 -12.18
CA PRO A 69 13.43 -0.27 -12.50
C PRO A 69 14.78 -0.65 -11.87
N THR A 70 15.02 -1.96 -11.74
CA THR A 70 16.23 -2.49 -11.09
C THR A 70 17.50 -1.97 -11.77
N ILE A 71 18.44 -1.48 -10.97
CA ILE A 71 19.75 -1.00 -11.46
C ILE A 71 20.88 -1.77 -10.80
N SER A 72 21.89 -2.16 -11.58
CA SER A 72 23.09 -2.88 -11.12
C SER A 72 24.33 -1.98 -11.00
N MET A 73 24.23 -0.73 -11.43
CA MET A 73 25.28 0.27 -11.35
C MET A 73 24.69 1.57 -10.82
N SER A 74 25.48 2.32 -10.06
CA SER A 74 25.09 3.65 -9.60
C SER A 74 24.69 4.54 -10.79
N ALA A 75 23.49 5.11 -10.70
CA ALA A 75 22.94 6.06 -11.66
C ALA A 75 22.42 7.30 -10.92
N ASP A 76 22.33 8.43 -11.64
CA ASP A 76 21.64 9.61 -11.10
C ASP A 76 20.13 9.38 -11.14
N ILE A 77 19.57 8.98 -9.99
CA ILE A 77 18.14 8.80 -9.80
C ILE A 77 17.44 10.09 -9.34
N GLY A 78 18.18 11.18 -9.11
CA GLY A 78 17.73 12.30 -8.29
C GLY A 78 17.71 11.92 -6.80
N SER A 79 16.66 12.32 -6.09
CA SER A 79 16.44 11.97 -4.68
C SER A 79 14.95 11.89 -4.37
N PHE A 80 14.57 11.16 -3.33
CA PHE A 80 13.26 11.27 -2.69
C PHE A 80 13.44 11.67 -1.24
N ASP A 81 12.43 12.29 -0.64
CA ASP A 81 12.40 12.60 0.78
C ASP A 81 11.59 11.53 1.53
N PHE A 82 12.14 11.07 2.66
CA PHE A 82 11.46 10.17 3.57
C PHE A 82 11.50 10.78 4.98
N ASN A 83 10.34 11.15 5.52
CA ASN A 83 10.19 11.83 6.81
C ASN A 83 11.07 13.09 6.96
N GLY A 84 11.19 13.91 5.91
CA GLY A 84 12.01 15.13 5.90
C GLY A 84 13.50 14.87 5.73
N THR A 85 13.89 13.63 5.45
CA THR A 85 15.28 13.25 5.14
C THR A 85 15.41 12.93 3.65
N PRO A 86 16.18 13.71 2.88
CA PRO A 86 16.45 13.38 1.49
C PRO A 86 17.34 12.14 1.39
N VAL A 87 16.96 11.21 0.53
CA VAL A 87 17.64 9.96 0.22
C VAL A 87 18.00 9.96 -1.26
N SER A 88 19.29 9.77 -1.54
CA SER A 88 19.85 9.63 -2.88
C SER A 88 20.50 8.26 -3.04
N ILE A 89 20.97 7.95 -4.25
CA ILE A 89 21.69 6.69 -4.47
C ILE A 89 22.99 6.57 -3.64
N ALA A 90 23.57 7.69 -3.21
CA ALA A 90 24.77 7.70 -2.38
C ALA A 90 24.50 7.17 -0.96
N ASP A 91 23.25 7.20 -0.53
CA ASP A 91 22.78 6.73 0.78
C ASP A 91 22.32 5.27 0.74
N MET A 92 22.32 4.65 -0.45
CA MET A 92 21.78 3.32 -0.69
C MET A 92 22.85 2.22 -0.78
N HIS A 93 22.44 0.99 -0.47
CA HIS A 93 23.23 -0.22 -0.65
C HIS A 93 22.75 -1.01 -1.86
N TYR A 94 23.67 -1.55 -2.66
CA TYR A 94 23.32 -2.50 -3.70
C TYR A 94 23.19 -3.91 -3.12
N GLY A 95 22.08 -4.59 -3.38
CA GLY A 95 21.87 -5.97 -2.97
C GLY A 95 20.40 -6.31 -2.75
N THR A 96 20.15 -7.16 -1.76
CA THR A 96 18.81 -7.58 -1.32
C THR A 96 18.70 -7.32 0.18
N PRO A 97 17.67 -6.62 0.67
CA PRO A 97 17.42 -6.44 2.10
C PRO A 97 17.07 -7.79 2.77
N PRO A 98 17.16 -7.91 4.10
CA PRO A 98 17.84 -6.97 5.00
C PRO A 98 19.35 -7.12 4.96
N VAL A 99 20.08 -6.00 5.02
CA VAL A 99 21.57 -5.99 4.99
C VAL A 99 22.16 -6.87 6.10
N ALA A 100 21.51 -6.92 7.27
CA ALA A 100 22.01 -7.61 8.45
C ALA A 100 21.87 -9.15 8.42
N LEU A 101 21.09 -9.74 7.50
CA LEU A 101 20.81 -11.20 7.48
C LEU A 101 21.44 -11.95 6.31
N ALA A 102 22.43 -11.36 5.63
CA ALA A 102 23.17 -12.02 4.54
C ALA A 102 23.77 -13.40 4.93
N GLU A 103 23.96 -13.67 6.22
CA GLU A 103 24.49 -14.93 6.77
C GLU A 103 23.43 -16.04 7.02
N VAL A 104 22.12 -15.72 6.97
CA VAL A 104 21.04 -16.64 7.43
C VAL A 104 20.26 -17.30 6.27
N GLY A 105 20.65 -17.00 5.04
CA GLY A 105 20.03 -17.52 3.82
C GLY A 105 19.36 -16.40 3.06
N GLU A 106 19.81 -16.20 1.83
CA GLU A 106 19.20 -15.26 0.88
C GLU A 106 17.70 -15.54 0.77
N LEU A 107 16.93 -14.46 0.74
CA LEU A 107 15.49 -14.50 0.66
C LEU A 107 15.02 -15.20 -0.62
N PRO A 108 13.79 -15.75 -0.64
CA PRO A 108 13.11 -16.05 -1.89
C PRO A 108 13.13 -14.81 -2.79
N THR A 109 13.56 -14.97 -4.04
CA THR A 109 13.84 -13.94 -5.06
C THR A 109 12.58 -13.27 -5.62
N HIS A 110 11.62 -12.95 -4.78
CA HIS A 110 10.38 -12.33 -5.21
C HIS A 110 10.43 -10.85 -4.84
N GLY A 111 10.42 -10.01 -5.87
CA GLY A 111 10.58 -8.56 -5.76
C GLY A 111 11.55 -8.02 -6.80
N ILE A 112 11.92 -6.75 -6.64
CA ILE A 112 12.78 -6.01 -7.55
C ILE A 112 14.28 -6.14 -7.24
N PHE A 113 14.66 -7.14 -6.43
CA PHE A 113 16.04 -7.32 -5.99
C PHE A 113 16.81 -8.28 -6.91
N PRO A 114 18.13 -8.12 -7.05
CA PRO A 114 18.96 -7.09 -6.42
C PRO A 114 18.87 -5.72 -7.11
N THR A 115 18.86 -4.65 -6.32
CA THR A 115 18.92 -3.25 -6.78
C THR A 115 19.55 -2.38 -5.68
N TYR A 116 19.66 -1.07 -5.90
CA TYR A 116 20.02 -0.13 -4.84
C TYR A 116 18.82 0.14 -3.94
N PHE A 117 19.01 0.04 -2.62
CA PHE A 117 17.97 0.26 -1.62
C PHE A 117 18.47 0.98 -0.38
N TYR A 118 17.55 1.66 0.32
CA TYR A 118 17.75 2.27 1.63
C TYR A 118 16.80 1.62 2.64
N GLU A 119 17.27 1.35 3.87
CA GLU A 119 16.46 0.73 4.92
C GLU A 119 16.21 1.71 6.05
N TYR A 120 14.94 1.82 6.45
CA TYR A 120 14.55 2.64 7.59
C TYR A 120 13.93 1.77 8.69
N ALA A 121 14.60 1.74 9.84
CA ALA A 121 14.13 1.02 11.02
C ALA A 121 13.13 1.88 11.83
N PHE A 122 12.05 1.28 12.30
CA PHE A 122 11.03 1.95 13.11
C PHE A 122 10.35 1.00 14.10
N SER A 123 9.53 1.58 14.97
CA SER A 123 8.59 0.86 15.84
C SER A 123 7.21 1.50 15.74
N PHE A 124 6.16 0.69 15.81
CA PHE A 124 4.80 1.22 15.88
C PHE A 124 4.60 2.00 17.19
N SER A 125 3.94 3.16 17.11
CA SER A 125 3.59 4.00 18.25
C SER A 125 2.50 3.38 19.15
N GLY A 126 1.76 2.41 18.62
CA GLY A 126 0.54 1.86 19.23
C GLY A 126 -0.75 2.51 18.74
N ASP A 127 -0.66 3.47 17.80
CA ASP A 127 -1.82 4.08 17.15
C ASP A 127 -2.61 3.03 16.34
N ARG A 128 -3.95 3.20 16.30
CA ARG A 128 -4.88 2.18 15.82
C ARG A 128 -5.84 2.68 14.74
N ALA A 129 -6.21 1.75 13.87
CA ALA A 129 -7.17 1.95 12.79
C ALA A 129 -8.15 0.77 12.67
N LEU A 130 -9.30 1.03 12.04
CA LEU A 130 -10.23 -0.03 11.68
C LEU A 130 -9.57 -1.04 10.72
N PRO A 131 -9.91 -2.34 10.84
CA PRO A 131 -9.38 -3.37 9.96
C PRO A 131 -9.83 -3.19 8.52
N TYR A 132 -8.87 -3.18 7.60
CA TYR A 132 -9.12 -3.25 6.16
C TYR A 132 -8.02 -4.05 5.45
N ASN A 133 -8.36 -4.55 4.27
CA ASN A 133 -7.42 -5.20 3.37
C ASN A 133 -7.05 -4.20 2.28
N VAL A 134 -5.75 -3.92 2.13
CA VAL A 134 -5.27 -2.85 1.24
C VAL A 134 -5.55 -3.16 -0.23
N GLU A 135 -5.34 -4.39 -0.68
CA GLU A 135 -5.67 -4.83 -2.05
C GLU A 135 -7.14 -4.51 -2.41
N ASN A 136 -8.07 -4.71 -1.47
CA ASN A 136 -9.50 -4.49 -1.73
C ASN A 136 -9.93 -3.03 -1.53
N ASN A 137 -9.28 -2.30 -0.62
CA ASN A 137 -9.66 -0.94 -0.24
C ASN A 137 -8.38 -0.09 -0.01
N PRO A 138 -7.62 0.25 -1.08
CA PRO A 138 -6.41 1.04 -0.95
C PRO A 138 -6.74 2.47 -0.48
N GLY A 139 -5.82 3.12 0.22
CA GLY A 139 -5.96 4.47 0.75
C GLY A 139 -7.10 4.67 1.76
N SER A 140 -7.62 3.58 2.35
CA SER A 140 -8.85 3.59 3.15
C SER A 140 -8.60 3.60 4.66
N LEU A 141 -7.43 4.08 5.10
CA LEU A 141 -7.10 4.19 6.52
C LEU A 141 -8.17 5.02 7.27
N MET A 142 -8.82 4.38 8.25
CA MET A 142 -9.72 5.05 9.18
C MET A 142 -9.17 4.88 10.60
N VAL A 143 -8.60 5.96 11.14
CA VAL A 143 -8.07 5.99 12.51
C VAL A 143 -9.19 5.79 13.52
N ASP A 144 -9.01 4.82 14.41
CA ASP A 144 -9.96 4.49 15.47
C ASP A 144 -9.18 3.86 16.64
N PRO A 145 -9.19 4.47 17.85
CA PRO A 145 -8.55 3.89 19.04
C PRO A 145 -9.09 2.50 19.43
N ALA A 146 -10.32 2.17 19.06
CA ALA A 146 -10.93 0.85 19.25
C ALA A 146 -10.62 -0.14 18.11
N GLY A 147 -9.91 0.32 17.08
CA GLY A 147 -9.45 -0.48 15.96
C GLY A 147 -8.50 -1.61 16.36
N THR A 148 -8.30 -2.54 15.43
CA THR A 148 -7.48 -3.75 15.65
C THR A 148 -6.20 -3.74 14.83
N LEU A 149 -6.08 -2.87 13.82
CA LEU A 149 -4.82 -2.68 13.09
C LEU A 149 -4.01 -1.60 13.80
N TYR A 150 -2.74 -1.90 14.05
CA TYR A 150 -1.76 -0.87 14.36
C TYR A 150 -1.29 -0.21 13.07
N TYR A 151 -1.03 1.10 13.10
CA TYR A 151 -0.51 1.81 11.95
C TYR A 151 0.65 2.75 12.31
N GLN A 152 1.51 3.01 11.32
CA GLN A 152 2.53 4.04 11.37
C GLN A 152 2.58 4.72 9.99
N ALA A 153 2.47 6.04 9.97
CA ALA A 153 2.57 6.83 8.75
C ALA A 153 3.96 7.45 8.59
N PHE A 154 4.41 7.55 7.34
CA PHE A 154 5.66 8.17 6.92
C PHE A 154 5.37 9.12 5.76
N THR A 155 5.82 10.36 5.85
CA THR A 155 5.68 11.31 4.75
C THR A 155 6.75 11.02 3.71
N VAL A 156 6.32 10.89 2.45
CA VAL A 156 7.19 10.63 1.32
C VAL A 156 7.00 11.72 0.26
N ASP A 157 8.09 12.23 -0.29
CA ASP A 157 8.07 13.16 -1.43
C ASP A 157 9.02 12.70 -2.53
N VAL A 158 8.45 12.33 -3.68
CA VAL A 158 9.19 11.88 -4.88
C VAL A 158 9.31 12.98 -5.95
N SER A 159 9.01 14.24 -5.63
CA SER A 159 9.05 15.35 -6.59
C SER A 159 10.45 15.66 -7.14
N ALA A 160 11.51 15.31 -6.40
CA ALA A 160 12.91 15.43 -6.81
C ALA A 160 13.47 14.15 -7.45
N LEU A 161 12.64 13.13 -7.65
CA LEU A 161 13.03 11.88 -8.28
C LEU A 161 13.02 12.05 -9.82
N ASN A 162 14.02 11.49 -10.49
CA ASN A 162 14.07 11.54 -11.94
C ASN A 162 12.90 10.72 -12.54
N PRO A 163 12.21 11.20 -13.59
CA PRO A 163 10.99 10.58 -14.11
C PRO A 163 11.09 9.14 -14.63
N ASN A 164 12.31 8.64 -14.82
CA ASN A 164 12.57 7.27 -15.27
C ASN A 164 12.71 6.27 -14.12
N TYR A 165 12.63 6.74 -12.88
CA TYR A 165 12.78 5.94 -11.69
C TYR A 165 11.57 6.09 -10.77
N GLY A 166 11.38 5.05 -9.96
CA GLY A 166 10.46 4.96 -8.85
C GLY A 166 11.14 4.29 -7.67
N ILE A 167 10.42 4.20 -6.57
CA ILE A 167 10.80 3.55 -5.33
C ILE A 167 9.76 2.50 -5.00
N HIS A 168 10.18 1.24 -4.95
CA HIS A 168 9.38 0.13 -4.43
C HIS A 168 9.59 0.04 -2.91
N PHE A 169 8.51 -0.14 -2.18
CA PHE A 169 8.52 -0.22 -0.71
C PHE A 169 8.14 -1.64 -0.28
N ASP A 170 9.00 -2.25 0.52
CA ASP A 170 8.70 -3.51 1.21
C ASP A 170 8.67 -3.28 2.72
N LEU A 171 7.70 -3.88 3.39
CA LEU A 171 7.59 -3.88 4.85
C LEU A 171 7.93 -5.26 5.41
N TYR A 172 8.87 -5.29 6.34
CA TYR A 172 9.25 -6.52 7.02
C TYR A 172 9.64 -6.29 8.47
N ASN A 173 9.75 -7.37 9.24
CA ASN A 173 10.24 -7.35 10.61
C ASN A 173 11.19 -8.51 10.89
N GLU A 174 12.02 -8.34 11.92
CA GLU A 174 12.76 -9.46 12.50
C GLU A 174 11.88 -10.21 13.50
N GLU A 175 11.35 -11.36 13.10
CA GLU A 175 10.67 -12.31 13.98
C GLU A 175 11.69 -13.31 14.56
N LEU A 176 12.10 -13.17 15.81
CA LEU A 176 13.02 -14.15 16.43
C LEU A 176 12.30 -15.48 16.70
N LYS A 177 12.62 -16.54 15.94
CA LYS A 177 12.16 -17.90 16.22
C LYS A 177 13.34 -18.83 16.50
N ASN A 178 13.48 -19.27 17.76
CA ASN A 178 14.53 -20.20 18.23
C ASN A 178 15.98 -19.76 17.89
N ASN A 179 16.36 -18.52 18.22
CA ASN A 179 17.68 -17.94 17.90
C ASN A 179 18.04 -17.93 16.40
N LYS A 180 17.02 -18.05 15.54
CA LYS A 180 17.10 -17.72 14.12
C LYS A 180 16.11 -16.59 13.88
N SER A 181 16.59 -15.46 13.37
CA SER A 181 15.69 -14.43 12.85
C SER A 181 14.92 -15.03 11.67
N LYS A 182 13.63 -15.27 11.86
CA LYS A 182 12.67 -15.47 10.78
C LYS A 182 12.21 -14.06 10.38
N LEU A 183 12.08 -13.79 9.10
CA LEU A 183 11.51 -12.52 8.67
C LEU A 183 10.01 -12.69 8.46
N GLY A 184 9.23 -11.79 9.02
CA GLY A 184 7.83 -11.58 8.62
C GLY A 184 7.80 -10.50 7.54
N PHE A 185 7.08 -10.76 6.45
CA PHE A 185 6.94 -9.84 5.32
C PHE A 185 5.48 -9.47 5.11
N ALA A 186 5.25 -8.27 4.59
CA ALA A 186 4.03 -7.99 3.86
C ALA A 186 3.95 -8.92 2.63
N PRO A 187 2.80 -9.54 2.33
CA PRO A 187 2.63 -10.23 1.06
C PRO A 187 2.75 -9.25 -0.10
N PHE A 188 3.21 -9.72 -1.27
CA PHE A 188 3.41 -8.87 -2.45
C PHE A 188 2.18 -8.03 -2.82
N SER A 189 0.98 -8.61 -2.73
CA SER A 189 -0.32 -7.95 -2.93
C SER A 189 -0.63 -6.80 -1.95
N HIS A 190 0.29 -6.51 -1.03
CA HIS A 190 0.19 -5.52 0.03
C HIS A 190 1.45 -4.67 0.13
N ASP A 191 2.24 -4.62 -0.94
CA ASP A 191 3.36 -3.69 -1.07
C ASP A 191 2.88 -2.32 -1.58
N ALA A 192 3.82 -1.37 -1.63
CA ALA A 192 3.60 -0.04 -2.19
C ALA A 192 4.71 0.32 -3.17
N GLU A 193 4.39 1.10 -4.19
CA GLU A 193 5.34 1.64 -5.16
C GLU A 193 5.05 3.13 -5.41
N ALA A 194 6.11 3.93 -5.52
CA ALA A 194 6.01 5.32 -5.91
C ALA A 194 6.84 5.65 -7.13
N SER A 195 6.28 6.44 -8.02
CA SER A 195 6.98 7.02 -9.16
C SER A 195 6.70 8.51 -9.25
N TYR A 196 7.60 9.24 -9.90
CA TYR A 196 7.36 10.64 -10.22
C TYR A 196 6.12 10.78 -11.13
N ILE A 197 5.13 11.53 -10.66
CA ILE A 197 3.90 11.81 -11.38
C ILE A 197 4.10 13.05 -12.24
N THR A 198 4.18 12.84 -13.55
CA THR A 198 4.41 13.89 -14.57
C THR A 198 3.14 14.68 -14.94
N LYS A 199 1.95 14.27 -14.48
CA LYS A 199 0.67 14.87 -14.89
C LYS A 199 -0.44 14.69 -13.86
N ASP A 200 -1.23 15.75 -13.67
CA ASP A 200 -2.59 15.66 -13.13
C ASP A 200 -3.35 14.52 -13.82
N VAL A 201 -3.89 13.59 -13.03
CA VAL A 201 -4.73 12.50 -13.52
C VAL A 201 -5.85 13.11 -14.38
N PRO A 202 -6.02 12.72 -15.65
CA PRO A 202 -7.13 13.19 -16.46
C PRO A 202 -8.44 12.91 -15.74
N GLU A 203 -9.29 13.92 -15.60
CA GLU A 203 -10.61 13.78 -14.98
C GLU A 203 -11.31 12.51 -15.51
N PRO A 204 -11.88 11.65 -14.63
CA PRO A 204 -12.50 10.42 -15.05
C PRO A 204 -13.47 10.66 -16.21
N ALA A 205 -13.39 9.84 -17.27
CA ALA A 205 -14.30 9.92 -18.43
C ALA A 205 -15.79 9.87 -18.04
N THR A 206 -16.11 9.51 -16.79
CA THR A 206 -17.44 9.62 -16.19
C THR A 206 -17.97 11.06 -16.14
N LEU A 207 -17.13 12.09 -15.93
CA LEU A 207 -17.56 13.49 -15.98
C LEU A 207 -17.95 13.92 -17.39
N SER A 208 -17.19 13.46 -18.40
CA SER A 208 -17.54 13.65 -19.80
C SER A 208 -18.83 12.91 -20.17
N LEU A 209 -19.00 11.66 -19.71
CA LEU A 209 -20.21 10.88 -19.96
C LEU A 209 -21.43 11.46 -19.24
N PHE A 210 -21.26 11.95 -18.01
CA PHE A 210 -22.30 12.64 -17.24
C PHE A 210 -22.73 13.94 -17.94
N GLY A 211 -21.77 14.74 -18.41
CA GLY A 211 -22.03 15.93 -19.22
C GLY A 211 -22.79 15.62 -20.50
N MET A 212 -22.37 14.60 -21.26
CA MET A 212 -23.08 14.15 -22.46
C MET A 212 -24.48 13.62 -22.16
N GLY A 213 -24.66 12.89 -21.06
CA GLY A 213 -25.97 12.39 -20.60
C GLY A 213 -26.95 13.52 -20.28
N LEU A 214 -26.49 14.58 -19.60
CA LEU A 214 -27.31 15.76 -19.31
C LEU A 214 -27.70 16.53 -20.58
N LEU A 215 -26.80 16.65 -21.56
CA LEU A 215 -27.09 17.28 -22.85
C LEU A 215 -28.13 16.49 -23.67
N ALA A 216 -28.04 15.16 -23.67
CA ALA A 216 -29.03 14.28 -24.31
C ALA A 216 -30.42 14.40 -23.65
N LEU A 217 -30.49 14.48 -22.32
CA LEU A 217 -31.75 14.67 -21.60
C LEU A 217 -32.36 16.05 -21.84
N GLY A 218 -31.54 17.11 -21.85
CA GLY A 218 -31.99 18.47 -22.12
C GLY A 218 -32.53 18.66 -23.54
N SER A 219 -31.90 18.02 -24.54
CA SER A 219 -32.37 18.05 -25.93
C SER A 219 -33.71 17.32 -26.10
N ILE A 220 -33.91 16.16 -25.46
CA ILE A 220 -35.21 15.46 -25.48
C ILE A 220 -36.32 16.33 -24.85
N GLY A 221 -36.04 17.07 -23.77
CA GLY A 221 -36.99 17.98 -23.13
C GLY A 221 -37.44 19.14 -24.02
N LEU A 222 -36.53 19.69 -24.84
CA LEU A 222 -36.83 20.77 -25.79
C LEU A 222 -37.70 20.30 -26.97
N PHE A 223 -37.53 19.06 -27.43
CA PHE A 223 -38.37 18.48 -28.49
C PHE A 223 -39.82 18.23 -28.04
N ARG A 224 -40.04 17.91 -26.76
CA ARG A 224 -41.39 17.64 -26.22
C ARG A 224 -42.22 18.91 -25.97
N ARG A 225 -41.59 20.08 -25.85
CA ARG A 225 -42.28 21.38 -25.72
C ARG A 225 -42.72 21.99 -27.05
N ARG A 226 -42.30 21.42 -28.18
CA ARG A 226 -42.60 21.89 -29.54
C ARG A 226 -43.67 21.05 -30.25
N ARG A 227 -44.42 20.22 -29.53
CA ARG A 227 -45.63 19.53 -30.00
C ARG A 227 -46.82 19.97 -29.18
#